data_AF-A0A8W8NRV0-F1
#
_entry.id   AF-A0A8W8NRV0-F1
#
_cell.length_a   1.000
_cell.length_b   1.000
_cell.length_c   1.000
_cell.angle_alpha   90.00
_cell.angle_beta   90.00
_cell.angle_gamma   90.00
#
_symmetry.space_group_name_H-M   'P 1'
#
loop_
_entity.id
_entity.type
_entity.pdbx_description
1 polymer ?
#
loop_
_entity_poly.entity_id
_entity_poly.type
_entity_poly.pdbx_seq_one_letter_code
_entity_poly.pdbx_strand_id
1 'polypeptide(L)'
;MLSTTNIVLCFAVVLGVSAVPGQLRNIITDSSRLWANGKVPVAFDVSLDGSMKEKVLAAMQEISFSTHANGMPCVQFVPRTQEKDYVVFTSVVYGSGDSLPGRLGGVQYVHLYRDAAKADIMQLIMYLLGFFFPYAWAIDPSKPTLTPKYESVSIPYKVSLSKYDILNIQREYKCGIDNGNKIDLLDGTVSYCNFEFDLCEWTQLTDDDFDFQRMKGPSPRSNVTGPMADYSSGTGYYVYAGAQGEHNEDARVISPVLNAGEYCLRFYYFLYGQDIHKFRVNTRVGDRDTVLDSLEGNQGGSWHTYSKDITMNTKFQIFLEAIIGGTDNGDMAFDDVYIFRGRCIA
;
A
#
# COMPACT_ATOMS: atom_id res chain seq x y z
N MET A 1 -14.83 6.76 39.51
CA MET A 1 -14.28 8.02 38.97
C MET A 1 -13.36 7.65 37.82
N LEU A 2 -13.86 7.73 36.59
CA LEU A 2 -13.06 7.48 35.38
C LEU A 2 -12.63 8.84 34.82
N SER A 3 -11.31 9.00 34.70
CA SER A 3 -10.65 10.19 34.19
C SER A 3 -10.76 10.23 32.66
N THR A 4 -11.24 11.35 32.15
CA THR A 4 -11.30 11.73 30.75
C THR A 4 -9.90 11.90 30.17
N THR A 5 -9.57 11.16 29.12
CA THR A 5 -8.42 11.45 28.25
C THR A 5 -8.83 11.32 26.79
N ASN A 6 -9.12 12.48 26.20
CA ASN A 6 -9.10 12.85 24.77
C ASN A 6 -9.32 11.75 23.72
N ILE A 7 -10.59 11.52 23.41
CA ILE A 7 -11.05 11.05 22.10
C ILE A 7 -10.91 12.24 21.15
N VAL A 8 -9.93 12.22 20.24
CA VAL A 8 -9.96 13.11 19.07
C VAL A 8 -10.92 12.47 18.06
N LEU A 9 -12.20 12.78 18.25
CA LEU A 9 -13.24 12.68 17.22
C LEU A 9 -12.87 13.65 16.09
N CYS A 10 -12.39 13.15 14.96
CA CYS A 10 -12.33 13.94 13.74
C CYS A 10 -13.63 13.74 12.96
N PHE A 11 -14.64 14.57 13.26
CA PHE A 11 -15.82 14.78 12.43
C PHE A 11 -16.06 16.27 12.20
N ALA A 12 -16.35 16.59 10.94
CA ALA A 12 -16.88 17.84 10.38
C ALA A 12 -15.89 19.02 10.30
N VAL A 13 -15.79 19.76 9.19
CA VAL A 13 -16.90 20.34 8.43
C VAL A 13 -16.60 20.38 6.92
N VAL A 14 -17.42 19.69 6.14
CA VAL A 14 -17.64 19.97 4.72
C VAL A 14 -18.42 21.28 4.65
N LEU A 15 -17.76 22.39 4.37
CA LEU A 15 -18.46 23.61 3.96
C LEU A 15 -18.78 23.49 2.47
N GLY A 16 -20.06 23.22 2.17
CA GLY A 16 -20.66 23.68 0.92
C GLY A 16 -21.07 22.66 -0.15
N VAL A 17 -20.94 21.34 0.07
CA VAL A 17 -21.52 20.38 -0.89
C VAL A 17 -22.97 20.11 -0.49
N SER A 18 -23.87 20.97 -0.97
CA SER A 18 -25.31 20.70 -0.93
C SER A 18 -25.58 19.31 -1.53
N ALA A 19 -26.36 18.49 -0.82
CA ALA A 19 -26.74 17.16 -1.27
C ALA A 19 -27.38 17.27 -2.67
N VAL A 20 -26.79 16.61 -3.67
CA VAL A 20 -27.43 16.45 -4.98
C VAL A 20 -28.57 15.43 -4.78
N PRO A 21 -29.84 15.82 -4.96
CA PRO A 21 -30.95 14.89 -4.78
C PRO A 21 -30.81 13.69 -5.75
N GLY A 22 -30.77 12.46 -5.22
CA GLY A 22 -30.75 11.23 -6.02
C GLY A 22 -29.43 10.44 -6.08
N GLN A 23 -28.41 10.82 -5.31
CA GLN A 23 -27.11 10.12 -5.24
C GLN A 23 -27.22 8.81 -4.42
N LEU A 24 -27.37 7.65 -5.08
CA LEU A 24 -27.48 6.32 -4.44
C LEU A 24 -26.21 5.46 -4.55
N ARG A 25 -25.14 5.97 -5.18
CA ARG A 25 -23.88 5.25 -5.42
C ARG A 25 -22.70 6.03 -4.85
N ASN A 26 -21.64 5.33 -4.47
CA ASN A 26 -20.36 5.90 -4.02
C ASN A 26 -19.53 6.51 -5.18
N ILE A 27 -20.22 7.01 -6.22
CA ILE A 27 -19.66 7.71 -7.38
C ILE A 27 -20.63 8.79 -7.84
N ILE A 28 -20.10 9.89 -8.39
CA ILE A 28 -20.84 10.89 -9.17
C ILE A 28 -21.71 10.23 -10.25
N THR A 29 -22.99 10.62 -10.34
CA THR A 29 -23.93 10.08 -11.33
C THR A 29 -23.81 10.75 -12.70
N ASP A 30 -23.21 11.94 -12.74
CA ASP A 30 -22.99 12.72 -13.96
C ASP A 30 -21.66 12.33 -14.61
N SER A 31 -21.74 11.54 -15.70
CA SER A 31 -20.57 11.11 -16.45
C SER A 31 -19.79 12.24 -17.12
N SER A 32 -20.40 13.42 -17.31
CA SER A 32 -19.71 14.59 -17.88
C SER A 32 -18.65 15.17 -16.93
N ARG A 33 -18.73 14.79 -15.65
CA ARG A 33 -17.74 15.16 -14.61
C ARG A 33 -16.63 14.12 -14.45
N LEU A 34 -16.60 13.05 -15.26
CA LEU A 34 -15.45 12.16 -15.31
C LEU A 34 -14.33 12.77 -16.17
N TRP A 35 -13.08 12.50 -15.78
CA TRP A 35 -11.92 12.94 -16.54
C TRP A 35 -11.85 12.23 -17.90
N ALA A 36 -11.62 12.98 -18.98
CA ALA A 36 -11.70 12.45 -20.33
C ALA A 36 -10.62 11.38 -20.55
N ASN A 37 -11.02 10.19 -20.99
CA ASN A 37 -10.14 9.03 -21.19
C ASN A 37 -9.29 8.68 -19.95
N GLY A 38 -9.76 9.00 -18.74
CA GLY A 38 -8.99 8.77 -17.51
C GLY A 38 -7.74 9.64 -17.37
N LYS A 39 -7.50 10.58 -18.28
CA LYS A 39 -6.33 11.46 -18.25
C LYS A 39 -6.59 12.66 -17.35
N VAL A 40 -5.76 12.81 -16.32
CA VAL A 40 -5.82 13.92 -15.35
C VAL A 40 -4.54 14.76 -15.49
N PRO A 41 -4.60 15.96 -16.09
CA PRO A 41 -3.48 16.89 -16.13
C PRO A 41 -3.23 17.50 -14.75
N VAL A 42 -1.98 17.44 -14.29
CA VAL A 42 -1.57 17.82 -12.93
C VAL A 42 -0.47 18.88 -12.95
N ALA A 43 -0.58 19.84 -12.05
CA ALA A 43 0.46 20.78 -11.67
C ALA A 43 0.63 20.79 -10.14
N PHE A 44 1.78 21.28 -9.69
CA PHE A 44 2.11 21.42 -8.27
C PHE A 44 2.31 22.89 -7.95
N ASP A 45 1.65 23.36 -6.91
CA ASP A 45 1.86 24.71 -6.39
C ASP A 45 3.18 24.80 -5.61
N VAL A 46 3.75 26.00 -5.53
CA VAL A 46 4.99 26.28 -4.80
C VAL A 46 4.88 26.04 -3.29
N SER A 47 3.65 26.02 -2.74
CA SER A 47 3.38 25.67 -1.34
C SER A 47 3.67 24.22 -0.99
N LEU A 48 3.80 23.33 -1.98
CA LEU A 48 4.02 21.91 -1.76
C LEU A 48 5.52 21.61 -1.65
N ASP A 49 5.97 21.15 -0.48
CA ASP A 49 7.36 20.74 -0.28
C ASP A 49 7.70 19.44 -1.04
N GLY A 50 9.01 19.13 -1.12
CA GLY A 50 9.50 17.97 -1.87
C GLY A 50 8.97 16.64 -1.36
N SER A 51 8.90 16.45 -0.04
CA SER A 51 8.41 15.21 0.59
C SER A 51 6.93 14.99 0.30
N MET A 52 6.12 16.03 0.44
CA MET A 52 4.70 15.98 0.13
C MET A 52 4.46 15.72 -1.36
N LYS A 53 5.26 16.36 -2.23
CA LYS A 53 5.21 16.11 -3.68
C LYS A 53 5.51 14.65 -4.02
N GLU A 54 6.51 14.04 -3.39
CA GLU A 54 6.83 12.62 -3.56
C GLU A 54 5.66 11.71 -3.13
N LYS A 55 5.01 12.00 -2.00
CA LYS A 55 3.82 11.26 -1.56
C LYS A 55 2.65 11.38 -2.54
N VAL A 56 2.44 12.56 -3.12
CA VAL A 56 1.41 12.76 -4.15
C VAL A 56 1.74 11.98 -5.42
N LEU A 57 2.99 12.01 -5.87
CA LEU A 57 3.44 11.23 -7.02
C LEU A 57 3.26 9.72 -6.77
N ALA A 58 3.63 9.23 -5.58
CA ALA A 58 3.43 7.84 -5.19
C ALA A 58 1.95 7.44 -5.18
N ALA A 59 1.07 8.27 -4.60
CA ALA A 59 -0.37 8.04 -4.60
C ALA A 59 -0.96 7.97 -6.03
N MET A 60 -0.57 8.92 -6.90
CA MET A 60 -1.00 8.94 -8.30
C MET A 60 -0.51 7.72 -9.08
N GLN A 61 0.74 7.31 -8.85
CA GLN A 61 1.33 6.13 -9.47
C GLN A 61 0.61 4.87 -9.01
N GLU A 62 0.30 4.75 -7.72
CA GLU A 62 -0.44 3.60 -7.18
C GLU A 62 -1.83 3.46 -7.79
N ILE A 63 -2.59 4.56 -7.90
CA ILE A 63 -3.91 4.55 -8.52
C ILE A 63 -3.82 4.18 -10.01
N SER A 64 -2.87 4.79 -10.73
CA SER A 64 -2.68 4.50 -12.16
C SER A 64 -2.31 3.03 -12.36
N PHE A 65 -1.38 2.52 -11.57
CA PHE A 65 -0.92 1.14 -11.63
C PHE A 65 -2.02 0.14 -11.24
N SER A 66 -2.77 0.43 -10.17
CA SER A 66 -3.81 -0.47 -9.66
C SER A 66 -5.05 -0.53 -10.55
N THR A 67 -5.27 0.49 -11.38
CA THR A 67 -6.41 0.54 -12.30
C THR A 67 -6.05 0.14 -13.72
N HIS A 68 -4.88 -0.46 -13.98
CA HIS A 68 -4.53 -0.93 -15.32
C HIS A 68 -5.57 -1.89 -15.90
N ALA A 69 -5.90 -1.71 -17.17
CA ALA A 69 -6.76 -2.61 -17.91
C ALA A 69 -6.35 -2.70 -19.38
N ASN A 70 -6.31 -3.91 -19.93
CA ASN A 70 -5.96 -4.16 -21.33
C ASN A 70 -4.59 -3.59 -21.74
N GLY A 71 -3.60 -3.68 -20.84
CA GLY A 71 -2.23 -3.21 -21.09
C GLY A 71 -2.04 -1.69 -21.01
N MET A 72 -3.01 -0.93 -20.52
CA MET A 72 -2.90 0.52 -20.30
C MET A 72 -3.50 0.95 -18.96
N PRO A 73 -3.01 2.03 -18.32
CA PRO A 73 -3.63 2.60 -17.12
C PRO A 73 -5.03 3.12 -17.43
N CYS A 74 -6.03 2.72 -16.65
CA CYS A 74 -7.39 3.26 -16.79
C CYS A 74 -7.49 4.72 -16.36
N VAL A 75 -6.72 5.10 -15.34
CA VAL A 75 -6.52 6.49 -14.92
C VAL A 75 -5.04 6.82 -15.04
N GLN A 76 -4.72 7.96 -15.65
CA GLN A 76 -3.35 8.40 -15.84
C GLN A 76 -3.20 9.86 -15.43
N PHE A 77 -2.29 10.11 -14.48
CA PHE A 77 -1.89 11.47 -14.11
C PHE A 77 -0.71 11.89 -14.99
N VAL A 78 -0.85 13.02 -15.68
CA VAL A 78 0.20 13.55 -16.55
C VAL A 78 0.58 14.96 -16.12
N PRO A 79 1.84 15.38 -16.30
CA PRO A 79 2.19 16.79 -16.16
C PRO A 79 1.33 17.64 -17.09
N ARG A 80 0.73 18.69 -16.55
CA ARG A 80 -0.05 19.64 -17.34
C ARG A 80 0.86 20.35 -18.35
N THR A 81 0.35 20.48 -19.57
CA THR A 81 0.95 21.30 -20.62
C THR A 81 0.02 22.47 -20.96
N GLN A 82 -0.95 22.25 -21.85
CA GLN A 82 -1.89 23.26 -22.35
C GLN A 82 -3.34 22.93 -22.01
N GLU A 83 -3.58 21.86 -21.26
CA GLU A 83 -4.93 21.45 -20.91
C GLU A 83 -5.66 22.55 -20.11
N LYS A 84 -6.88 22.85 -20.56
CA LYS A 84 -7.79 23.84 -19.94
C LYS A 84 -8.31 23.37 -18.58
N ASP A 85 -8.63 22.08 -18.49
CA ASP A 85 -9.11 21.43 -17.29
C ASP A 85 -7.95 20.68 -16.64
N TYR A 86 -7.59 21.04 -15.42
CA TYR A 86 -6.42 20.48 -14.73
C TYR A 86 -6.50 20.66 -13.22
N VAL A 87 -5.63 19.93 -12.53
CA VAL A 87 -5.59 19.88 -11.07
C VAL A 87 -4.30 20.48 -10.55
N VAL A 88 -4.39 21.23 -9.47
CA VAL A 88 -3.24 21.78 -8.74
C VAL A 88 -3.23 21.23 -7.33
N PHE A 89 -2.17 20.51 -6.96
CA PHE A 89 -1.94 20.13 -5.56
C PHE A 89 -1.25 21.26 -4.82
N THR A 90 -1.76 21.59 -3.63
CA THR A 90 -1.29 22.69 -2.77
C THR A 90 -1.26 22.24 -1.31
N SER A 91 -0.44 22.90 -0.49
CA SER A 91 -0.38 22.67 0.95
C SER A 91 -1.14 23.76 1.70
N VAL A 92 -1.92 23.39 2.71
CA VAL A 92 -2.57 24.32 3.64
C VAL A 92 -1.96 24.21 5.04
N VAL A 93 -1.79 25.35 5.71
CA VAL A 93 -1.13 25.44 7.03
C VAL A 93 -2.06 25.01 8.16
N TYR A 94 -3.38 25.21 8.01
CA TYR A 94 -4.39 24.89 9.00
C TYR A 94 -5.62 24.26 8.33
N GLY A 95 -6.22 23.27 8.97
CA GLY A 95 -7.43 22.58 8.50
C GLY A 95 -7.19 21.14 8.04
N SER A 96 -8.27 20.44 7.71
CA SER A 96 -8.23 19.16 7.01
C SER A 96 -8.05 19.38 5.51
N GLY A 97 -7.38 18.46 4.83
CA GLY A 97 -7.28 18.50 3.38
C GLY A 97 -8.65 18.32 2.71
N ASP A 98 -8.81 18.89 1.52
CA ASP A 98 -10.06 18.83 0.76
C ASP A 98 -9.84 18.70 -0.76
N SER A 99 -10.85 18.11 -1.40
CA SER A 99 -10.88 17.83 -2.84
C SER A 99 -12.33 17.79 -3.28
N LEU A 100 -12.63 18.43 -4.41
CA LEU A 100 -13.97 18.44 -4.97
C LEU A 100 -14.21 17.22 -5.87
N PRO A 101 -15.43 16.65 -5.87
CA PRO A 101 -15.65 15.41 -6.56
C PRO A 101 -15.68 15.55 -8.09
N GLY A 102 -14.94 14.73 -8.81
CA GLY A 102 -14.91 14.76 -10.27
C GLY A 102 -14.31 16.05 -10.86
N ARG A 103 -14.30 16.13 -12.19
CA ARG A 103 -13.88 17.28 -12.99
C ARG A 103 -14.93 18.39 -12.92
N LEU A 104 -14.49 19.59 -12.54
CA LEU A 104 -15.33 20.80 -12.54
C LEU A 104 -15.15 21.70 -13.77
N GLY A 105 -14.06 21.49 -14.53
CA GLY A 105 -13.64 22.36 -15.62
C GLY A 105 -12.76 23.51 -15.14
N GLY A 106 -11.81 23.94 -15.97
CA GLY A 106 -10.81 24.93 -15.58
C GLY A 106 -9.80 24.41 -14.54
N VAL A 107 -9.25 25.31 -13.74
CA VAL A 107 -8.34 24.96 -12.63
C VAL A 107 -9.13 24.47 -11.42
N GLN A 108 -8.74 23.32 -10.88
CA GLN A 108 -9.29 22.75 -9.65
C GLN A 108 -8.16 22.46 -8.67
N TYR A 109 -8.39 22.72 -7.39
CA TYR A 109 -7.37 22.55 -6.35
C TYR A 109 -7.64 21.30 -5.51
N VAL A 110 -6.56 20.64 -5.11
CA VAL A 110 -6.56 19.63 -4.06
C VAL A 110 -5.67 20.16 -2.94
N HIS A 111 -6.27 20.42 -1.79
CA HIS A 111 -5.58 20.97 -0.63
C HIS A 111 -5.13 19.84 0.27
N LEU A 112 -3.83 19.78 0.53
CA LEU A 112 -3.20 18.80 1.41
C LEU A 112 -2.84 19.50 2.72
N TYR A 113 -3.18 18.87 3.85
CA TYR A 113 -2.71 19.33 5.15
C TYR A 113 -1.26 18.88 5.37
N ARG A 114 -0.57 19.53 6.31
CA ARG A 114 0.81 19.19 6.66
C ARG A 114 0.93 17.73 7.08
N ASP A 115 1.95 17.04 6.57
CA ASP A 115 2.26 15.65 6.89
C ASP A 115 1.18 14.62 6.51
N ALA A 116 0.26 14.97 5.58
CA ALA A 116 -0.71 14.04 5.03
C ALA A 116 -0.07 12.67 4.66
N ALA A 117 -0.73 11.59 5.06
CA ALA A 117 -0.31 10.25 4.69
C ALA A 117 -0.67 9.98 3.22
N LYS A 118 0.05 9.05 2.58
CA LYS A 118 -0.23 8.63 1.19
C LYS A 118 -1.69 8.20 1.03
N ALA A 119 -2.22 7.49 2.02
CA ALA A 119 -3.61 7.05 2.09
C ALA A 119 -4.64 8.19 2.04
N ASP A 120 -4.40 9.27 2.77
CA ASP A 120 -5.27 10.44 2.80
C ASP A 120 -5.24 11.16 1.45
N ILE A 121 -4.05 11.26 0.85
CA ILE A 121 -3.86 11.80 -0.50
C ILE A 121 -4.61 10.95 -1.53
N MET A 122 -4.48 9.62 -1.47
CA MET A 122 -5.22 8.70 -2.34
C MET A 122 -6.73 8.88 -2.18
N GLN A 123 -7.22 9.06 -0.96
CA GLN A 123 -8.64 9.35 -0.75
C GLN A 123 -9.07 10.66 -1.40
N LEU A 124 -8.28 11.73 -1.28
CA LEU A 124 -8.57 13.01 -1.94
C LEU A 124 -8.52 12.90 -3.47
N ILE A 125 -7.63 12.06 -4.01
CA ILE A 125 -7.60 11.75 -5.43
C ILE A 125 -8.83 10.92 -5.85
N MET A 126 -9.33 10.00 -5.01
CA MET A 126 -10.57 9.28 -5.29
C MET A 126 -11.75 10.24 -5.41
N TYR A 127 -11.85 11.24 -4.53
CA TYR A 127 -12.81 12.34 -4.68
C TYR A 127 -12.65 13.02 -6.03
N LEU A 128 -11.44 13.45 -6.38
CA LEU A 128 -11.14 14.10 -7.65
C LEU A 128 -11.55 13.28 -8.88
N LEU A 129 -11.48 11.94 -8.81
CA LEU A 129 -11.93 11.02 -9.86
C LEU A 129 -13.45 10.79 -9.86
N GLY A 130 -14.16 11.31 -8.87
CA GLY A 130 -15.61 11.26 -8.75
C GLY A 130 -16.12 10.17 -7.80
N PHE A 131 -15.23 9.50 -7.06
CA PHE A 131 -15.57 8.44 -6.12
C PHE A 131 -15.58 8.94 -4.69
N PHE A 132 -16.47 8.36 -3.90
CA PHE A 132 -16.72 8.83 -2.55
C PHE A 132 -16.45 7.75 -1.51
N PHE A 133 -16.11 8.14 -0.28
CA PHE A 133 -15.86 7.17 0.77
C PHE A 133 -17.16 6.42 1.18
N PRO A 134 -17.08 5.16 1.66
CA PRO A 134 -18.25 4.34 2.04
C PRO A 134 -19.14 4.87 3.18
N TYR A 135 -18.84 6.02 3.76
CA TYR A 135 -19.64 6.69 4.79
C TYR A 135 -20.20 8.03 4.27
N ALA A 136 -19.85 8.43 3.05
CA ALA A 136 -20.25 9.70 2.47
C ALA A 136 -21.74 9.62 2.14
N TRP A 137 -22.51 10.56 2.66
CA TRP A 137 -23.98 10.59 2.59
C TRP A 137 -24.68 9.35 3.16
N ALA A 138 -24.09 8.68 4.16
CA ALA A 138 -24.84 7.74 4.98
C ALA A 138 -26.04 8.44 5.63
N ILE A 139 -27.23 7.82 5.54
CA ILE A 139 -28.47 8.31 6.17
C ILE A 139 -28.25 8.48 7.69
N ASP A 140 -27.39 7.63 8.26
CA ASP A 140 -26.90 7.71 9.63
C ASP A 140 -25.36 7.80 9.59
N PRO A 141 -24.74 8.96 9.92
CA PRO A 141 -23.28 9.13 9.92
C PRO A 141 -22.55 8.21 10.91
N SER A 142 -23.27 7.57 11.85
CA SER A 142 -22.73 6.57 12.77
C SER A 142 -22.71 5.15 12.20
N LYS A 143 -23.26 4.95 10.99
CA LYS A 143 -23.32 3.65 10.31
C LYS A 143 -22.76 3.76 8.89
N PRO A 144 -21.84 2.87 8.45
CA PRO A 144 -21.37 2.87 7.07
C PRO A 144 -22.50 2.61 6.07
N THR A 145 -22.39 3.16 4.86
CA THR A 145 -23.27 2.77 3.73
C THR A 145 -22.99 1.34 3.25
N LEU A 146 -21.85 0.76 3.63
CA LEU A 146 -21.47 -0.63 3.42
C LEU A 146 -21.14 -1.29 4.76
N THR A 147 -22.04 -2.12 5.29
CA THR A 147 -21.76 -2.98 6.46
C THR A 147 -21.22 -4.33 5.99
N PRO A 148 -20.12 -4.84 6.58
CA PRO A 148 -19.68 -6.20 6.32
C PRO A 148 -20.78 -7.18 6.74
N LYS A 149 -21.11 -8.14 5.88
CA LYS A 149 -22.15 -9.14 6.16
C LYS A 149 -21.75 -10.11 7.28
N TYR A 150 -20.45 -10.20 7.57
CA TYR A 150 -19.87 -11.09 8.57
C TYR A 150 -19.05 -10.27 9.57
N GLU A 151 -19.30 -10.47 10.87
CA GLU A 151 -18.67 -9.72 11.98
C GLU A 151 -17.14 -9.88 12.04
N SER A 152 -16.59 -10.92 11.40
CA SER A 152 -15.15 -11.20 11.33
C SER A 152 -14.39 -10.42 10.26
N VAL A 153 -15.07 -9.55 9.50
CA VAL A 153 -14.46 -8.78 8.41
C VAL A 153 -14.27 -7.33 8.85
N SER A 154 -13.03 -6.98 9.19
CA SER A 154 -12.58 -5.60 9.35
C SER A 154 -12.56 -4.91 7.98
N ILE A 155 -13.15 -3.72 7.86
CA ILE A 155 -12.94 -2.85 6.70
C ILE A 155 -11.54 -2.26 6.89
N PRO A 156 -10.53 -2.66 6.10
CA PRO A 156 -9.16 -2.25 6.36
C PRO A 156 -9.04 -0.73 6.34
N TYR A 157 -8.25 -0.19 7.27
CA TYR A 157 -7.79 1.19 7.22
C TYR A 157 -7.14 1.43 5.86
N LYS A 158 -7.41 2.58 5.24
CA LYS A 158 -7.03 2.89 3.85
C LYS A 158 -5.52 2.83 3.72
N VAL A 159 -5.01 1.74 3.16
CA VAL A 159 -3.58 1.55 2.86
C VAL A 159 -3.36 1.58 1.33
N SER A 160 -4.36 1.12 0.59
CA SER A 160 -4.40 1.06 -0.88
C SER A 160 -5.85 1.05 -1.39
N LEU A 161 -6.06 1.06 -2.71
CA LEU A 161 -7.40 0.89 -3.30
C LEU A 161 -7.91 -0.54 -3.09
N SER A 162 -9.17 -0.71 -2.66
CA SER A 162 -9.78 -2.04 -2.58
C SER A 162 -10.10 -2.61 -3.97
N LYS A 163 -10.32 -3.92 -4.07
CA LYS A 163 -10.82 -4.58 -5.29
C LYS A 163 -12.08 -3.91 -5.83
N TYR A 164 -12.97 -3.47 -4.94
CA TYR A 164 -14.20 -2.78 -5.33
C TYR A 164 -13.94 -1.37 -5.85
N ASP A 165 -12.98 -0.64 -5.25
CA ASP A 165 -12.58 0.67 -5.74
C ASP A 165 -12.00 0.57 -7.16
N ILE A 166 -11.10 -0.38 -7.39
CA ILE A 166 -10.48 -0.64 -8.71
C ILE A 166 -11.55 -1.00 -9.75
N LEU A 167 -12.41 -1.97 -9.44
CA LEU A 167 -13.49 -2.40 -10.32
C LEU A 167 -14.46 -1.28 -10.66
N ASN A 168 -14.80 -0.45 -9.67
CA ASN A 168 -15.68 0.70 -9.89
C ASN A 168 -14.99 1.74 -10.78
N ILE A 169 -13.70 2.03 -10.58
CA ILE A 169 -12.94 2.91 -11.48
C ILE A 169 -12.94 2.35 -12.90
N GLN A 170 -12.54 1.10 -13.09
CA GLN A 170 -12.43 0.48 -14.41
C GLN A 170 -13.76 0.47 -15.17
N ARG A 171 -14.86 0.15 -14.47
CA ARG A 171 -16.21 0.15 -15.04
C ARG A 171 -16.63 1.54 -15.48
N GLU A 172 -16.44 2.54 -14.62
CA GLU A 172 -17.02 3.87 -14.80
C GLU A 172 -16.20 4.69 -15.81
N TYR A 173 -14.88 4.50 -15.83
CA TYR A 173 -13.99 5.04 -16.87
C TYR A 173 -13.97 4.23 -18.17
N LYS A 174 -14.69 3.10 -18.23
CA LYS A 174 -14.92 2.28 -19.43
C LYS A 174 -13.64 1.82 -20.14
N CYS A 175 -12.57 1.57 -19.39
CA CYS A 175 -11.27 1.10 -19.91
C CYS A 175 -11.23 -0.43 -20.13
N GLY A 176 -12.39 -1.10 -19.98
CA GLY A 176 -12.51 -2.55 -19.92
C GLY A 176 -12.36 -3.05 -18.49
N ILE A 177 -13.00 -4.19 -18.20
CA ILE A 177 -12.74 -4.91 -16.96
C ILE A 177 -11.57 -5.82 -17.28
N ASP A 178 -10.41 -5.47 -16.76
CA ASP A 178 -9.29 -6.38 -16.84
C ASP A 178 -9.33 -7.30 -15.63
N ASN A 179 -9.91 -8.49 -15.85
CA ASN A 179 -9.76 -9.57 -14.89
C ASN A 179 -8.29 -10.03 -14.78
N GLY A 180 -7.47 -9.72 -15.78
CA GLY A 180 -6.06 -10.09 -15.91
C GLY A 180 -5.05 -9.02 -15.50
N ASN A 181 -5.46 -7.89 -14.90
CA ASN A 181 -4.54 -6.99 -14.20
C ASN A 181 -5.07 -6.66 -12.81
N LYS A 182 -4.42 -7.28 -11.82
CA LYS A 182 -4.59 -7.10 -10.36
C LYS A 182 -5.93 -7.49 -9.72
N ILE A 183 -6.91 -7.98 -10.49
CA ILE A 183 -8.06 -8.73 -9.96
C ILE A 183 -7.66 -10.17 -9.57
N ASP A 184 -6.57 -10.68 -10.14
CA ASP A 184 -5.95 -11.98 -9.81
C ASP A 184 -5.02 -11.97 -8.58
N LEU A 185 -4.65 -10.80 -8.05
CA LEU A 185 -4.30 -10.73 -6.63
C LEU A 185 -5.66 -10.77 -5.91
N LEU A 186 -6.08 -11.81 -5.21
CA LEU A 186 -7.41 -12.06 -4.61
C LEU A 186 -8.22 -13.16 -5.30
N ASP A 187 -8.17 -13.34 -6.63
CA ASP A 187 -8.67 -14.60 -7.26
C ASP A 187 -7.57 -15.68 -7.34
N GLY A 188 -6.29 -15.28 -7.27
CA GLY A 188 -5.13 -16.16 -7.17
C GLY A 188 -4.22 -15.88 -5.96
N THR A 189 -4.54 -14.89 -5.11
CA THR A 189 -3.79 -14.66 -3.86
C THR A 189 -4.03 -15.81 -2.91
N VAL A 190 -2.96 -16.56 -2.66
CA VAL A 190 -2.98 -17.66 -1.70
C VAL A 190 -2.66 -17.17 -0.30
N SER A 191 -1.81 -16.14 -0.20
CA SER A 191 -1.48 -15.50 1.07
C SER A 191 -1.14 -14.02 0.85
N TYR A 192 -1.60 -13.16 1.75
CA TYR A 192 -1.21 -11.76 1.85
C TYR A 192 -0.97 -11.40 3.31
N CYS A 193 0.14 -10.72 3.60
CA CYS A 193 0.42 -10.20 4.92
C CYS A 193 1.08 -8.83 4.86
N ASN A 194 0.49 -7.85 5.54
CA ASN A 194 0.97 -6.48 5.70
C ASN A 194 1.32 -6.14 7.16
N PHE A 195 1.37 -7.15 8.02
CA PHE A 195 1.86 -7.04 9.39
C PHE A 195 1.15 -6.05 10.32
N GLU A 196 0.02 -5.48 9.95
CA GLU A 196 -0.65 -4.44 10.74
C GLU A 196 -1.10 -4.94 12.13
N PHE A 197 -1.53 -6.20 12.21
CA PHE A 197 -2.04 -6.82 13.44
C PHE A 197 -1.03 -7.81 14.06
N ASP A 198 -0.52 -8.73 13.24
CA ASP A 198 0.36 -9.83 13.63
C ASP A 198 1.18 -10.31 12.40
N LEU A 199 1.82 -11.48 12.48
CA LEU A 199 2.52 -12.10 11.36
C LEU A 199 1.57 -12.83 10.37
N CYS A 200 0.27 -12.59 10.48
CA CYS A 200 -0.77 -13.28 9.72
C CYS A 200 -0.66 -14.80 9.90
N GLU A 201 -0.53 -15.55 8.80
CA GLU A 201 -0.31 -17.00 8.83
C GLU A 201 1.18 -17.40 8.73
N TRP A 202 2.10 -16.42 8.71
CA TRP A 202 3.54 -16.71 8.77
C TRP A 202 3.95 -17.05 10.20
N THR A 203 4.88 -17.99 10.32
CA THR A 203 5.36 -18.49 11.61
C THR A 203 6.86 -18.25 11.72
N GLN A 204 7.32 -17.79 12.88
CA GLN A 204 8.74 -17.76 13.22
C GLN A 204 9.25 -19.20 13.29
N LEU A 205 10.37 -19.47 12.66
CA LEU A 205 11.06 -20.73 12.91
C LEU A 205 11.77 -20.68 14.28
N THR A 206 12.24 -21.83 14.73
CA THR A 206 12.95 -21.97 16.01
C THR A 206 14.25 -22.77 15.84
N ASP A 207 14.63 -23.06 14.59
CA ASP A 207 15.85 -23.75 14.18
C ASP A 207 16.88 -22.76 13.60
N ASP A 208 16.72 -21.49 13.98
CA ASP A 208 17.52 -20.30 13.71
C ASP A 208 18.01 -19.68 15.03
N ASP A 209 18.83 -18.64 14.93
CA ASP A 209 19.54 -18.06 16.07
C ASP A 209 18.69 -16.99 16.81
N PHE A 210 17.90 -16.20 16.07
CA PHE A 210 17.04 -15.16 16.65
C PHE A 210 15.74 -14.92 15.86
N ASP A 211 14.85 -14.14 16.47
CA ASP A 211 13.51 -13.88 15.95
C ASP A 211 13.41 -12.52 15.24
N PHE A 212 12.78 -12.51 14.05
CA PHE A 212 12.24 -11.27 13.49
C PHE A 212 11.28 -10.55 14.45
N GLN A 213 11.32 -9.23 14.42
CA GLN A 213 10.48 -8.36 15.24
C GLN A 213 9.48 -7.59 14.38
N ARG A 214 8.23 -7.51 14.83
CA ARG A 214 7.22 -6.64 14.23
C ARG A 214 7.34 -5.24 14.82
N MET A 215 7.62 -4.26 13.98
CA MET A 215 7.98 -2.91 14.37
C MET A 215 7.10 -1.85 13.71
N LYS A 216 7.01 -0.67 14.34
CA LYS A 216 6.30 0.50 13.82
C LYS A 216 7.10 1.76 14.08
N GLY A 217 7.12 2.67 13.10
CA GLY A 217 7.93 3.89 13.13
C GLY A 217 9.41 3.62 12.84
N PRO A 218 10.32 4.52 13.23
CA PRO A 218 11.74 4.33 12.97
C PRO A 218 12.31 3.09 13.64
N SER A 219 13.31 2.45 13.02
CA SER A 219 14.09 1.41 13.70
C SER A 219 14.65 1.95 15.04
N PRO A 220 14.89 1.11 16.06
CA PRO A 220 15.17 1.56 17.43
C PRO A 220 16.50 2.30 17.59
N ARG A 221 17.26 2.50 16.51
CA ARG A 221 18.67 2.89 16.52
C ARG A 221 18.91 4.36 16.19
N SER A 222 19.91 4.92 16.88
CA SER A 222 20.42 6.28 16.75
C SER A 222 21.18 6.57 15.45
N ASN A 223 21.52 5.54 14.65
CA ASN A 223 22.48 5.63 13.55
C ASN A 223 21.85 5.57 12.14
N VAL A 224 20.51 5.70 12.04
CA VAL A 224 19.76 5.90 10.77
C VAL A 224 19.98 4.80 9.71
N THR A 225 20.19 3.55 10.12
CA THR A 225 20.36 2.43 9.18
C THR A 225 19.08 1.72 8.82
N GLY A 226 17.96 1.96 9.50
CA GLY A 226 16.70 1.26 9.29
C GLY A 226 15.63 2.14 8.66
N PRO A 227 14.49 1.55 8.25
CA PRO A 227 13.40 2.32 7.69
C PRO A 227 12.82 3.28 8.73
N MET A 228 12.44 4.48 8.29
CA MET A 228 11.77 5.47 9.13
C MET A 228 10.29 5.14 9.37
N ALA A 229 9.71 4.30 8.51
CA ALA A 229 8.33 3.83 8.54
C ALA A 229 8.13 2.60 7.62
N ASP A 230 6.98 1.93 7.76
CA ASP A 230 6.50 0.86 6.87
C ASP A 230 6.38 1.33 5.41
N TYR A 231 6.35 0.37 4.47
CA TYR A 231 6.21 0.68 3.05
C TYR A 231 4.80 1.19 2.72
N SER A 232 3.80 0.52 3.28
CA SER A 232 2.39 0.67 2.95
C SER A 232 1.85 2.09 3.19
N SER A 233 1.89 2.52 4.45
CA SER A 233 1.16 3.68 4.96
C SER A 233 2.08 4.81 5.44
N GLY A 234 3.33 4.50 5.79
CA GLY A 234 4.26 5.38 6.47
C GLY A 234 3.97 5.55 7.98
N THR A 235 3.02 4.79 8.53
CA THR A 235 2.65 4.79 9.97
C THR A 235 2.25 3.39 10.49
N GLY A 236 2.38 2.37 9.66
CA GLY A 236 1.96 0.99 9.89
C GLY A 236 3.06 0.15 10.51
N TYR A 237 2.94 -1.16 10.36
CA TYR A 237 3.90 -2.12 10.87
C TYR A 237 4.68 -2.79 9.75
N TYR A 238 5.92 -3.18 10.05
CA TYR A 238 6.77 -3.97 9.16
C TYR A 238 7.53 -5.02 9.97
N VAL A 239 8.11 -6.01 9.30
CA VAL A 239 8.96 -7.03 9.92
C VAL A 239 10.41 -6.63 9.79
N TYR A 240 11.16 -6.80 10.89
CA TYR A 240 12.50 -6.27 11.08
C TYR A 240 13.44 -7.31 11.67
N ALA A 241 14.66 -7.37 11.15
CA ALA A 241 15.80 -8.06 11.75
C ALA A 241 16.96 -7.06 11.88
N GLY A 242 17.33 -6.77 13.13
CA GLY A 242 18.39 -5.83 13.46
C GLY A 242 19.68 -6.54 13.78
N ALA A 243 20.82 -6.02 13.31
CA ALA A 243 22.11 -6.66 13.53
C ALA A 243 22.66 -6.57 14.98
N GLN A 244 21.91 -6.03 15.95
CA GLN A 244 22.49 -5.64 17.25
C GLN A 244 22.70 -6.83 18.15
N GLY A 245 23.94 -7.21 18.41
CA GLY A 245 24.24 -8.40 19.20
C GLY A 245 23.96 -9.72 18.48
N GLU A 246 23.41 -9.69 17.25
CA GLU A 246 23.04 -10.86 16.45
C GLU A 246 24.16 -11.18 15.42
N HIS A 247 25.39 -11.40 15.88
CA HIS A 247 26.57 -11.45 14.99
C HIS A 247 26.76 -12.79 14.28
N ASN A 248 26.70 -12.80 12.94
CA ASN A 248 26.70 -14.02 12.12
C ASN A 248 25.53 -14.96 12.46
N GLU A 249 24.45 -14.39 12.96
CA GLU A 249 23.23 -15.11 13.34
C GLU A 249 22.17 -14.92 12.25
N ASP A 250 21.17 -15.81 12.26
CA ASP A 250 20.06 -15.75 11.33
C ASP A 250 18.68 -15.79 11.99
N ALA A 251 17.71 -15.20 11.28
CA ALA A 251 16.31 -15.21 11.63
C ALA A 251 15.47 -15.65 10.43
N ARG A 252 14.45 -16.47 10.68
CA ARG A 252 13.63 -17.09 9.63
C ARG A 252 12.14 -17.01 9.94
N VAL A 253 11.37 -16.61 8.93
CA VAL A 253 9.90 -16.75 8.91
C VAL A 253 9.47 -17.68 7.81
N ILE A 254 8.51 -18.56 8.10
CA ILE A 254 7.99 -19.53 7.13
C ILE A 254 6.51 -19.30 6.84
N SER A 255 6.14 -19.44 5.57
CA SER A 255 4.76 -19.33 5.10
C SER A 255 3.91 -20.53 5.52
N PRO A 256 2.58 -20.45 5.37
CA PRO A 256 1.72 -21.63 5.34
C PRO A 256 2.14 -22.64 4.27
N VAL A 257 1.70 -23.89 4.43
CA VAL A 257 1.93 -24.95 3.45
C VAL A 257 1.15 -24.67 2.17
N LEU A 258 1.87 -24.52 1.06
CA LEU A 258 1.35 -24.37 -0.28
C LEU A 258 1.25 -25.73 -0.98
N ASN A 259 0.28 -25.86 -1.89
CA ASN A 259 0.17 -27.03 -2.76
C ASN A 259 1.18 -26.95 -3.91
N ALA A 260 1.41 -28.07 -4.61
CA ALA A 260 2.15 -28.07 -5.85
C ALA A 260 1.52 -27.10 -6.88
N GLY A 261 2.34 -26.36 -7.61
CA GLY A 261 1.89 -25.38 -8.58
C GLY A 261 2.96 -24.35 -8.94
N GLU A 262 2.56 -23.42 -9.80
CA GLU A 262 3.32 -22.21 -10.12
C GLU A 262 2.80 -21.05 -9.26
N TYR A 263 3.72 -20.28 -8.69
CA TYR A 263 3.45 -19.17 -7.79
C TYR A 263 4.37 -17.99 -8.07
N CYS A 264 3.91 -16.78 -7.74
CA CYS A 264 4.70 -15.57 -7.69
C CYS A 264 4.77 -15.10 -6.23
N LEU A 265 5.99 -15.00 -5.71
CA LEU A 265 6.27 -14.32 -4.45
C LEU A 265 6.64 -12.87 -4.74
N ARG A 266 6.00 -11.93 -4.03
CA ARG A 266 6.32 -10.51 -4.09
C ARG A 266 6.30 -9.90 -2.70
N PHE A 267 7.25 -9.03 -2.40
CA PHE A 267 7.26 -8.26 -1.16
C PHE A 267 8.10 -7.00 -1.32
N TYR A 268 7.99 -6.11 -0.35
CA TYR A 268 8.84 -4.94 -0.22
C TYR A 268 9.92 -5.19 0.79
N TYR A 269 11.14 -4.75 0.52
CA TYR A 269 12.28 -4.97 1.40
C TYR A 269 13.12 -3.71 1.57
N PHE A 270 13.81 -3.62 2.69
CA PHE A 270 14.73 -2.57 3.04
C PHE A 270 16.00 -3.22 3.59
N LEU A 271 17.13 -3.00 2.93
CA LEU A 271 18.41 -3.63 3.27
C LEU A 271 19.50 -2.55 3.27
N TYR A 272 19.78 -1.96 4.43
CA TYR A 272 20.71 -0.84 4.53
C TYR A 272 21.68 -1.00 5.70
N GLY A 273 22.96 -0.81 5.40
CA GLY A 273 24.06 -0.92 6.36
C GLY A 273 25.22 -1.77 5.86
N GLN A 274 26.30 -1.79 6.63
CA GLN A 274 27.53 -2.52 6.31
C GLN A 274 27.41 -4.02 6.58
N ASP A 275 26.54 -4.42 7.51
CA ASP A 275 26.37 -5.82 7.96
C ASP A 275 25.16 -6.52 7.35
N ILE A 276 24.67 -6.00 6.23
CA ILE A 276 23.73 -6.76 5.41
C ILE A 276 24.52 -7.88 4.74
N HIS A 277 24.55 -9.07 5.33
CA HIS A 277 25.22 -10.20 4.69
C HIS A 277 24.32 -10.74 3.57
N LYS A 278 23.22 -11.41 3.90
CA LYS A 278 22.28 -11.95 2.92
C LYS A 278 20.84 -11.89 3.42
N PHE A 279 19.93 -11.57 2.52
CA PHE A 279 18.50 -11.82 2.68
C PHE A 279 18.08 -12.86 1.65
N ARG A 280 17.69 -14.04 2.10
CA ARG A 280 17.41 -15.19 1.24
C ARG A 280 15.93 -15.50 1.15
N VAL A 281 15.56 -15.97 -0.03
CA VAL A 281 14.27 -16.60 -0.29
C VAL A 281 14.53 -18.07 -0.49
N ASN A 282 13.90 -18.90 0.34
CA ASN A 282 14.10 -20.33 0.37
C ASN A 282 12.76 -21.07 0.20
N THR A 283 12.86 -22.36 -0.15
CA THR A 283 11.72 -23.29 -0.09
C THR A 283 12.03 -24.47 0.80
N ARG A 284 11.00 -24.98 1.47
CA ARG A 284 11.05 -26.18 2.30
C ARG A 284 10.09 -27.24 1.75
N VAL A 285 10.58 -28.44 1.47
CA VAL A 285 9.79 -29.61 1.05
C VAL A 285 10.04 -30.74 2.03
N GLY A 286 9.05 -31.05 2.88
CA GLY A 286 9.29 -31.91 4.04
C GLY A 286 10.32 -31.24 4.95
N ASP A 287 11.44 -31.91 5.20
CA ASP A 287 12.55 -31.40 6.04
C ASP A 287 13.74 -30.90 5.21
N ARG A 288 13.55 -30.69 3.89
CA ARG A 288 14.62 -30.27 2.99
C ARG A 288 14.45 -28.82 2.55
N ASP A 289 15.45 -28.01 2.88
CA ASP A 289 15.54 -26.62 2.47
C ASP A 289 16.34 -26.45 1.18
N THR A 290 15.94 -25.47 0.38
CA THR A 290 16.62 -25.10 -0.87
C THR A 290 16.56 -23.59 -1.07
N VAL A 291 17.74 -23.00 -1.28
CA VAL A 291 17.89 -21.58 -1.59
C VAL A 291 17.40 -21.32 -3.01
N LEU A 292 16.42 -20.43 -3.15
CA LEU A 292 15.92 -19.98 -4.46
C LEU A 292 16.60 -18.71 -4.94
N ASP A 293 16.90 -17.81 -4.00
CA ASP A 293 17.51 -16.52 -4.30
C ASP A 293 18.18 -15.91 -3.08
N SER A 294 19.06 -14.95 -3.33
CA SER A 294 19.79 -14.24 -2.29
C SER A 294 20.05 -12.80 -2.71
N LEU A 295 19.55 -11.85 -1.91
CA LEU A 295 19.91 -10.44 -1.99
C LEU A 295 21.10 -10.21 -1.06
N GLU A 296 22.21 -9.71 -1.58
CA GLU A 296 23.45 -9.59 -0.82
C GLU A 296 23.86 -8.13 -0.64
N GLY A 297 24.43 -7.82 0.52
CA GLY A 297 25.01 -6.50 0.77
C GLY A 297 24.01 -5.37 0.89
N ASN A 298 24.56 -4.18 1.09
CA ASN A 298 23.81 -2.93 1.16
C ASN A 298 23.06 -2.62 -0.15
N GLN A 299 21.75 -2.41 -0.08
CA GLN A 299 20.90 -2.03 -1.21
C GLN A 299 20.48 -0.55 -1.18
N GLY A 300 20.79 0.16 -0.11
CA GLY A 300 20.48 1.59 0.07
C GLY A 300 19.31 1.84 1.03
N GLY A 301 19.19 3.09 1.48
CA GLY A 301 18.22 3.53 2.50
C GLY A 301 16.80 3.75 1.97
N SER A 302 16.34 2.92 1.04
CA SER A 302 15.00 3.00 0.44
C SER A 302 14.32 1.64 0.42
N TRP A 303 12.98 1.64 0.38
CA TRP A 303 12.21 0.42 0.12
C TRP A 303 12.36 0.01 -1.35
N HIS A 304 12.62 -1.26 -1.57
CA HIS A 304 12.73 -1.90 -2.87
C HIS A 304 11.66 -2.98 -3.01
N THR A 305 11.39 -3.40 -4.24
CA THR A 305 10.43 -4.48 -4.52
C THR A 305 11.18 -5.73 -4.95
N TYR A 306 10.82 -6.87 -4.36
CA TYR A 306 11.26 -8.20 -4.79
C TYR A 306 10.14 -8.94 -5.50
N SER A 307 10.45 -9.72 -6.54
CA SER A 307 9.50 -10.59 -7.22
C SER A 307 10.19 -11.85 -7.75
N LYS A 308 9.58 -13.02 -7.56
CA LYS A 308 10.15 -14.31 -7.96
C LYS A 308 9.08 -15.33 -8.35
N ASP A 309 9.29 -15.94 -9.52
CA ASP A 309 8.55 -17.13 -9.94
C ASP A 309 9.04 -18.36 -9.19
N ILE A 310 8.11 -19.12 -8.63
CA ILE A 310 8.36 -20.34 -7.86
C ILE A 310 7.49 -21.45 -8.44
N THR A 311 8.12 -22.51 -8.94
CA THR A 311 7.43 -23.67 -9.52
C THR A 311 7.79 -24.93 -8.73
N MET A 312 6.79 -25.58 -8.15
CA MET A 312 7.00 -26.74 -7.28
C MET A 312 6.05 -27.89 -7.66
N ASN A 313 6.59 -29.11 -7.66
CA ASN A 313 5.84 -30.33 -8.02
C ASN A 313 5.20 -31.04 -6.82
N THR A 314 5.49 -30.59 -5.60
CA THR A 314 4.98 -31.14 -4.35
C THR A 314 4.50 -30.02 -3.44
N LYS A 315 3.83 -30.36 -2.33
CA LYS A 315 3.58 -29.39 -1.26
C LYS A 315 4.90 -28.83 -0.76
N PHE A 316 4.91 -27.54 -0.46
CA PHE A 316 6.10 -26.82 -0.05
C PHE A 316 5.72 -25.61 0.81
N GLN A 317 6.71 -25.04 1.49
CA GLN A 317 6.61 -23.74 2.15
C GLN A 317 7.69 -22.82 1.60
N ILE A 318 7.47 -21.52 1.69
CA ILE A 318 8.47 -20.49 1.39
C ILE A 318 8.95 -19.95 2.74
N PHE A 319 10.26 -19.77 2.93
CA PHE A 319 10.75 -19.03 4.09
C PHE A 319 11.71 -17.93 3.68
N LEU A 320 11.62 -16.82 4.40
CA LEU A 320 12.50 -15.68 4.26
C LEU A 320 13.52 -15.74 5.41
N GLU A 321 14.79 -15.59 5.07
CA GLU A 321 15.92 -15.74 5.99
C GLU A 321 16.78 -14.48 5.94
N ALA A 322 16.91 -13.80 7.08
CA ALA A 322 17.82 -12.68 7.26
C ALA A 322 19.10 -13.20 7.91
N ILE A 323 20.25 -13.01 7.26
CA ILE A 323 21.56 -13.40 7.75
C ILE A 323 22.35 -12.13 8.06
N ILE A 324 22.72 -11.96 9.32
CA ILE A 324 23.44 -10.79 9.78
C ILE A 324 24.95 -10.96 9.57
N GLY A 325 25.62 -9.84 9.26
CA GLY A 325 27.08 -9.76 9.15
C GLY A 325 27.79 -9.81 10.51
N GLY A 326 29.08 -9.45 10.49
CA GLY A 326 29.96 -9.59 11.65
C GLY A 326 29.98 -8.39 12.61
N THR A 327 29.31 -7.29 12.30
CA THR A 327 29.24 -6.09 13.16
C THR A 327 27.80 -5.66 13.41
N ASP A 328 27.61 -4.69 14.30
CA ASP A 328 26.29 -4.20 14.69
C ASP A 328 25.64 -3.32 13.62
N ASN A 329 26.25 -3.00 12.46
CA ASN A 329 25.79 -1.89 11.61
C ASN A 329 25.00 -2.36 10.37
N GLY A 330 23.76 -2.81 10.57
CA GLY A 330 22.81 -3.01 9.48
C GLY A 330 21.40 -3.34 9.96
N ASP A 331 20.42 -2.98 9.14
CA ASP A 331 19.01 -3.24 9.38
C ASP A 331 18.39 -3.90 8.15
N MET A 332 17.75 -5.05 8.35
CA MET A 332 16.92 -5.71 7.34
C MET A 332 15.46 -5.55 7.72
N ALA A 333 14.62 -5.20 6.76
CA ALA A 333 13.18 -5.20 6.94
C ALA A 333 12.46 -5.66 5.68
N PHE A 334 11.27 -6.19 5.87
CA PHE A 334 10.35 -6.48 4.78
C PHE A 334 8.92 -6.20 5.19
N ASP A 335 8.08 -5.96 4.19
CA ASP A 335 6.70 -5.54 4.36
C ASP A 335 5.86 -5.99 3.15
N ASP A 336 4.54 -6.01 3.31
CA ASP A 336 3.57 -6.25 2.25
C ASP A 336 3.92 -7.50 1.42
N VAL A 337 3.89 -8.67 2.07
CA VAL A 337 4.22 -9.97 1.46
C VAL A 337 3.01 -10.57 0.77
N TYR A 338 3.18 -10.94 -0.49
CA TYR A 338 2.15 -11.54 -1.32
C TYR A 338 2.63 -12.84 -1.97
N ILE A 339 1.74 -13.83 -1.97
CA ILE A 339 1.91 -15.09 -2.71
C ILE A 339 0.70 -15.26 -3.62
N PHE A 340 0.96 -15.27 -4.93
CA PHE A 340 -0.06 -15.45 -5.97
C PHE A 340 0.15 -16.79 -6.68
N ARG A 341 -0.91 -17.39 -7.21
CA ARG A 341 -0.79 -18.46 -8.21
C ARG A 341 -0.40 -17.87 -9.56
N GLY A 342 0.40 -18.62 -10.32
CA GLY A 342 0.90 -18.23 -11.63
C GLY A 342 2.25 -17.50 -11.54
N ARG A 343 2.64 -16.86 -12.64
CA ARG A 343 3.92 -16.15 -12.76
C ARG A 343 3.81 -14.68 -12.35
N CYS A 344 4.92 -14.10 -11.96
CA CYS A 344 5.06 -12.69 -11.67
C CYS A 344 4.86 -11.87 -12.93
N ILE A 345 4.01 -10.85 -12.81
CA ILE A 345 3.78 -9.87 -13.88
C ILE A 345 4.87 -8.82 -13.76
N ALA A 346 5.55 -8.56 -14.89
CA ALA A 346 6.64 -7.60 -15.01
C ALA A 346 6.19 -6.14 -14.86
#